data_AF-A0A1F4Z2U5-F1
#
_entry.id   AF-A0A1F4Z2U5-F1
#
_cell.length_a   1.000
_cell.length_b   1.000
_cell.length_c   1.000
_cell.angle_alpha   90.00
_cell.angle_beta   90.00
_cell.angle_gamma   90.00
#
_symmetry.space_group_name_H-M   'P 1'
#
loop_
_entity.id
_entity.type
_entity.pdbx_description
1 polymer ?
#
loop_
_entity_poly.entity_id
_entity_poly.type
_entity_poly.pdbx_seq_one_letter_code
_entity_poly.pdbx_strand_id
1 'polypeptide(L)'
;MGILFGLLIGLLMGAGTFITFAAEDPPAPVTVQITPSPSPSPSLTPTPLPTVTPTPDPTPTPSVTPTRTPTPMKKPVITLAIIPSPTVTPTPFSSPKPTATAAPTVSYSKSTPFDALFSEFANKYGVDVNLLKKIADCESHFNPGVVSPNGLYAGMFQFAAGTWDKHRKAMGADPNPDLRFGARESIETAAYVISRWGAGSWPACSS
;
A
#
# COMPACT_ATOMS: atom_id res chain seq x y z
N MET A 1 11.88 -2.87 27.11
CA MET A 1 12.82 -2.09 26.27
C MET A 1 12.05 -0.85 25.82
N GLY A 2 11.98 0.21 26.63
CA GLY A 2 12.89 1.36 26.56
C GLY A 2 12.60 2.13 25.26
N ILE A 3 12.06 3.35 25.26
CA ILE A 3 12.83 4.58 25.50
C ILE A 3 11.93 5.68 26.09
N LEU A 4 12.52 6.34 27.07
CA LEU A 4 12.06 7.42 27.94
C LEU A 4 12.13 8.75 27.18
N PHE A 5 11.04 9.52 27.10
CA PHE A 5 11.07 10.91 26.64
C PHE A 5 11.53 11.81 27.79
N GLY A 6 12.76 12.31 27.69
CA GLY A 6 13.35 13.29 28.61
C GLY A 6 12.96 14.72 28.24
N LEU A 7 12.12 15.33 29.08
CA LEU A 7 11.88 16.76 29.17
C LEU A 7 12.79 17.31 30.28
N LEU A 8 13.71 18.23 29.97
CA LEU A 8 14.40 19.01 31.00
C LEU A 8 14.62 20.46 30.54
N ILE A 9 14.29 21.34 31.47
CA ILE A 9 14.16 22.79 31.38
C ILE A 9 15.40 23.39 32.06
N GLY A 10 15.92 24.49 31.51
CA GLY A 10 16.32 25.65 32.30
C GLY A 10 17.74 25.75 32.89
N LEU A 11 18.37 26.89 32.51
CA LEU A 11 19.01 27.87 33.39
C LEU A 11 20.47 27.63 33.85
N LEU A 12 21.36 28.63 33.60
CA LEU A 12 22.04 29.47 34.63
C LEU A 12 23.50 29.90 34.25
N MET A 13 23.76 31.23 34.31
CA MET A 13 25.03 32.02 34.45
C MET A 13 26.06 32.03 33.30
N GLY A 14 26.82 33.10 33.02
CA GLY A 14 27.00 34.39 33.69
C GLY A 14 27.96 35.29 32.88
N ALA A 15 27.87 36.61 33.10
CA ALA A 15 28.70 37.63 32.48
C ALA A 15 30.11 37.69 33.11
N GLY A 16 31.14 37.97 32.31
CA GLY A 16 32.51 38.20 32.78
C GLY A 16 33.29 39.08 31.80
N THR A 17 33.31 40.38 32.06
CA THR A 17 34.11 41.38 31.35
C THR A 17 35.56 41.31 31.83
N PHE A 18 36.51 41.07 30.93
CA PHE A 18 37.94 41.20 31.23
C PHE A 18 38.52 42.35 30.40
N ILE A 19 39.01 43.38 31.10
CA ILE A 19 39.83 44.47 30.57
C ILE A 19 41.29 44.04 30.76
N THR A 20 42.13 44.04 29.71
CA THR A 20 43.59 44.04 29.93
C THR A 20 44.41 44.51 28.71
N PHE A 21 45.09 45.64 28.96
CA PHE A 21 46.36 46.18 28.46
C PHE A 21 46.77 46.03 26.99
N ALA A 22 46.80 47.19 26.32
CA ALA A 22 47.50 47.42 25.05
C ALA A 22 49.02 47.46 25.27
N ALA A 23 49.76 46.64 24.52
CA ALA A 23 51.20 46.73 24.35
C ALA A 23 51.50 47.56 23.08
N GLU A 24 52.38 48.54 23.21
CA GLU A 24 52.80 49.43 22.12
C GLU A 24 53.68 48.67 21.10
N ASP A 25 53.39 48.90 19.81
CA ASP A 25 53.97 48.21 18.64
C ASP A 25 55.33 48.85 18.25
N PRO A 26 56.43 48.10 18.07
CA PRO A 26 57.72 48.64 17.61
C PRO A 26 57.67 49.06 16.12
N PRO A 27 58.45 50.07 15.70
CA PRO A 27 58.41 50.58 14.32
C PRO A 27 58.95 49.56 13.30
N ALA A 28 58.21 49.41 12.20
CA ALA A 28 58.50 48.45 11.13
C ALA A 28 59.82 48.73 10.37
N PRO A 29 60.54 47.70 9.88
CA PRO A 29 61.74 47.87 9.07
C PRO A 29 61.41 48.28 7.62
N VAL A 30 62.11 49.31 7.12
CA VAL A 30 62.00 49.80 5.74
C VAL A 30 62.59 48.78 4.77
N THR A 31 61.79 48.25 3.85
CA THR A 31 62.20 47.22 2.87
C THR A 31 62.27 47.82 1.46
N VAL A 32 63.41 47.66 0.78
CA VAL A 32 63.64 48.13 -0.60
C VAL A 32 63.02 47.13 -1.60
N GLN A 33 62.01 47.57 -2.36
CA GLN A 33 61.32 46.74 -3.35
C GLN A 33 62.01 46.78 -4.73
N ILE A 34 62.59 45.66 -5.13
CA ILE A 34 63.01 45.38 -6.52
C ILE A 34 61.79 44.95 -7.34
N THR A 35 61.49 45.67 -8.42
CA THR A 35 60.30 45.45 -9.27
C THR A 35 60.56 44.31 -10.26
N PRO A 36 59.75 43.23 -10.29
CA PRO A 36 59.92 42.16 -11.27
C PRO A 36 59.42 42.58 -12.67
N SER A 37 60.13 42.12 -13.71
CA SER A 37 59.79 42.30 -15.13
C SER A 37 58.44 41.65 -15.48
N PRO A 38 57.61 42.26 -16.35
CA PRO A 38 56.31 41.70 -16.70
C PRO A 38 56.45 40.33 -17.40
N SER A 39 55.66 39.37 -16.93
CA SER A 39 55.54 38.00 -17.46
C SER A 39 54.83 38.00 -18.83
N PRO A 40 55.21 37.12 -19.79
CA PRO A 40 54.52 37.05 -21.08
C PRO A 40 53.04 36.68 -20.91
N SER A 41 52.19 37.36 -21.66
CA SER A 41 50.73 37.18 -21.65
C SER A 41 50.34 35.79 -22.18
N PRO A 42 49.41 35.07 -21.53
CA PRO A 42 49.00 33.74 -21.99
C PRO A 42 48.23 33.83 -23.32
N SER A 43 48.63 32.98 -24.27
CA SER A 43 47.93 32.81 -25.55
C SER A 43 46.60 32.08 -25.30
N LEU A 44 45.49 32.64 -25.79
CA LEU A 44 44.17 32.04 -25.63
C LEU A 44 44.02 30.85 -26.57
N THR A 45 44.01 29.64 -26.01
CA THR A 45 43.68 28.41 -26.74
C THR A 45 42.21 28.45 -27.20
N PRO A 46 41.90 28.18 -28.47
CA PRO A 46 40.51 28.16 -28.94
C PRO A 46 39.71 27.06 -28.25
N THR A 47 38.58 27.43 -27.66
CA THR A 47 37.64 26.50 -27.01
C THR A 47 37.01 25.59 -28.07
N PRO A 48 36.97 24.26 -27.87
CA PRO A 48 36.30 23.36 -28.81
C PRO A 48 34.81 23.68 -28.90
N LEU A 49 34.28 23.68 -30.12
CA LEU A 49 32.85 23.87 -30.41
C LEU A 49 32.06 22.69 -29.82
N PRO A 50 30.89 22.91 -29.17
CA PRO A 50 30.10 21.81 -28.63
C PRO A 50 29.62 20.90 -29.76
N THR A 51 29.94 19.62 -29.64
CA THR A 51 29.40 18.57 -30.51
C THR A 51 27.91 18.41 -30.22
N VAL A 52 27.06 18.67 -31.21
CA VAL A 52 25.61 18.43 -31.10
C VAL A 52 25.37 16.93 -30.95
N THR A 53 24.92 16.53 -29.76
CA THR A 53 24.50 15.15 -29.50
C THR A 53 23.22 14.87 -30.27
N PRO A 54 23.14 13.81 -31.10
CA PRO A 54 21.91 13.47 -31.80
C PRO A 54 20.80 13.17 -30.78
N THR A 55 19.66 13.83 -30.94
CA THR A 55 18.45 13.54 -30.16
C THR A 55 18.00 12.12 -30.49
N PRO A 56 17.73 11.25 -29.49
CA PRO A 56 17.20 9.92 -29.76
C PRO A 56 15.86 10.02 -30.48
N ASP A 57 15.74 9.27 -31.57
CA ASP A 57 14.51 9.10 -32.36
C ASP A 57 13.42 8.48 -31.45
N PRO A 58 12.17 8.99 -31.43
CA PRO A 58 11.09 8.39 -30.67
C PRO A 58 10.94 6.90 -30.97
N THR A 59 11.07 6.09 -29.92
CA THR A 59 10.79 4.65 -29.96
C THR A 59 9.36 4.43 -30.49
N PRO A 60 9.16 3.61 -31.54
CA PRO A 60 7.82 3.34 -32.06
C PRO A 60 6.93 2.78 -30.95
N THR A 61 5.78 3.41 -30.75
CA THR A 61 4.79 2.95 -29.79
C THR A 61 4.27 1.58 -30.22
N PRO A 62 4.25 0.55 -29.34
CA PRO A 62 3.74 -0.76 -29.72
C PRO A 62 2.28 -0.63 -30.14
N SER A 63 2.00 -0.97 -31.40
CA SER A 63 0.63 -1.05 -31.91
C SER A 63 -0.08 -2.19 -31.21
N VAL A 64 -1.16 -1.87 -30.50
CA VAL A 64 -1.99 -2.89 -29.84
C VAL A 64 -2.68 -3.70 -30.93
N THR A 65 -2.20 -4.92 -31.17
CA THR A 65 -2.86 -5.89 -32.04
C THR A 65 -4.30 -6.08 -31.54
N PRO A 66 -5.33 -5.90 -32.37
CA PRO A 66 -6.71 -6.13 -31.95
C PRO A 66 -6.86 -7.58 -31.51
N THR A 67 -7.04 -7.78 -30.20
CA THR A 67 -7.37 -9.07 -29.61
C THR A 67 -8.65 -9.57 -30.26
N ARG A 68 -8.58 -10.75 -30.90
CA ARG A 68 -9.74 -11.36 -31.54
C ARG A 68 -10.89 -11.44 -30.54
N THR A 69 -12.01 -10.81 -30.88
CA THR A 69 -13.27 -10.97 -30.17
C THR A 69 -13.57 -12.45 -30.02
N PRO A 70 -13.75 -12.99 -28.79
CA PRO A 70 -14.05 -14.40 -28.61
C PRO A 70 -15.33 -14.72 -29.36
N THR A 71 -15.25 -15.66 -30.30
CA THR A 71 -16.42 -16.17 -31.01
C THR A 71 -17.33 -16.84 -29.97
N PRO A 72 -18.64 -16.54 -29.91
CA PRO A 72 -19.53 -17.18 -28.96
C PRO A 72 -19.49 -18.70 -29.18
N MET A 73 -18.92 -19.41 -28.21
CA MET A 73 -18.87 -20.87 -28.21
C MET A 73 -20.31 -21.37 -28.08
N LYS A 74 -20.78 -22.13 -29.07
CA LYS A 74 -22.08 -22.78 -29.01
C LYS A 74 -22.14 -23.60 -27.72
N LYS A 75 -23.20 -23.39 -26.94
CA LYS A 75 -23.51 -24.12 -25.71
C LYS A 75 -23.42 -25.63 -25.98
N PRO A 76 -22.64 -26.43 -25.22
CA PRO A 76 -22.62 -27.86 -25.41
C PRO A 76 -24.00 -28.44 -25.09
N VAL A 77 -24.59 -29.12 -26.07
CA VAL A 77 -25.79 -29.95 -25.87
C VAL A 77 -25.27 -31.27 -25.31
N ILE A 78 -25.49 -31.48 -24.01
CA ILE A 78 -25.17 -32.74 -23.34
C ILE A 78 -26.28 -33.73 -23.67
N THR A 79 -26.00 -34.68 -24.55
CA THR A 79 -26.82 -35.89 -24.72
C THR A 79 -26.45 -36.87 -23.61
N LEU A 80 -27.33 -36.99 -22.60
CA LEU A 80 -27.20 -37.95 -21.50
C LEU A 80 -27.44 -39.38 -22.01
N ALA A 81 -26.39 -40.20 -22.03
CA ALA A 81 -26.51 -41.65 -22.13
C ALA A 81 -26.88 -42.21 -20.73
N ILE A 82 -28.05 -42.83 -20.64
CA ILE A 82 -28.60 -43.43 -19.42
C ILE A 82 -28.00 -44.83 -19.27
N ILE A 83 -27.19 -45.07 -18.23
CA ILE A 83 -26.67 -46.39 -17.86
C ILE A 83 -27.25 -46.72 -16.47
N PRO A 84 -27.87 -47.89 -16.24
CA PRO A 84 -28.57 -48.17 -14.99
C PRO A 84 -27.61 -48.42 -13.81
N SER A 85 -27.84 -47.61 -12.77
CA SER A 85 -27.69 -47.80 -11.32
C SER A 85 -27.12 -49.11 -10.78
N PRO A 86 -26.24 -49.01 -9.77
CA PRO A 86 -26.43 -49.72 -8.52
C PRO A 86 -26.99 -48.79 -7.45
N THR A 87 -28.05 -49.24 -6.81
CA THR A 87 -28.77 -48.61 -5.70
C THR A 87 -27.84 -48.39 -4.52
N VAL A 88 -27.35 -47.17 -4.35
CA VAL A 88 -26.99 -46.65 -3.03
C VAL A 88 -28.26 -46.02 -2.45
N THR A 89 -28.81 -46.66 -1.42
CA THR A 89 -29.89 -46.11 -0.61
C THR A 89 -29.48 -44.70 -0.16
N PRO A 90 -30.12 -43.63 -0.67
CA PRO A 90 -29.89 -42.32 -0.10
C PRO A 90 -30.56 -42.32 1.27
N THR A 91 -29.76 -42.30 2.33
CA THR A 91 -30.21 -41.58 3.52
C THR A 91 -30.61 -40.18 3.05
N PRO A 92 -31.84 -39.70 3.32
CA PRO A 92 -32.22 -38.35 2.97
C PRO A 92 -31.31 -37.42 3.77
N PHE A 93 -30.22 -36.98 3.14
CA PHE A 93 -29.58 -35.75 3.55
C PHE A 93 -30.55 -34.67 3.12
N SER A 94 -31.48 -34.38 4.03
CA SER A 94 -32.21 -33.13 4.07
C SER A 94 -31.16 -32.04 3.94
N SER A 95 -30.97 -31.55 2.72
CA SER A 95 -30.49 -30.20 2.52
C SER A 95 -31.38 -29.38 3.44
N PRO A 96 -30.85 -28.76 4.51
CA PRO A 96 -31.68 -27.86 5.26
C PRO A 96 -32.06 -26.79 4.24
N LYS A 97 -33.33 -26.79 3.82
CA LYS A 97 -34.06 -25.57 3.48
C LYS A 97 -33.48 -24.50 4.41
N PRO A 98 -32.97 -23.36 3.92
CA PRO A 98 -32.31 -22.39 4.78
C PRO A 98 -33.27 -22.09 5.93
N THR A 99 -33.01 -22.75 7.05
CA THR A 99 -33.59 -22.40 8.32
C THR A 99 -32.97 -21.04 8.49
N ALA A 100 -33.82 -20.01 8.49
CA ALA A 100 -33.46 -18.75 9.08
C ALA A 100 -33.12 -19.07 10.54
N THR A 101 -31.89 -19.56 10.76
CA THR A 101 -31.22 -19.56 12.04
C THR A 101 -31.30 -18.11 12.45
N ALA A 102 -32.11 -17.84 13.46
CA ALA A 102 -32.22 -16.53 14.06
C ALA A 102 -30.78 -16.02 14.25
N ALA A 103 -30.42 -15.02 13.46
CA ALA A 103 -29.11 -14.40 13.54
C ALA A 103 -28.91 -13.99 15.00
N PRO A 104 -27.77 -14.30 15.64
CA PRO A 104 -27.46 -13.67 16.90
C PRO A 104 -27.46 -12.16 16.65
N THR A 105 -28.46 -11.47 17.21
CA THR A 105 -28.57 -10.02 17.22
C THR A 105 -27.51 -9.47 18.16
N VAL A 106 -26.28 -9.39 17.67
CA VAL A 106 -25.35 -8.33 18.08
C VAL A 106 -25.16 -7.48 16.84
N SER A 107 -26.18 -6.66 16.59
CA SER A 107 -26.20 -5.74 15.47
C SER A 107 -25.05 -4.77 15.63
N TYR A 108 -24.02 -4.90 14.80
CA TYR A 108 -23.13 -3.78 14.58
C TYR A 108 -23.93 -2.72 13.79
N SER A 109 -24.55 -1.79 14.52
CA SER A 109 -25.62 -0.90 14.03
C SER A 109 -25.19 0.21 13.07
N LYS A 110 -23.91 0.27 12.69
CA LYS A 110 -23.43 1.28 11.74
C LYS A 110 -23.76 0.82 10.31
N SER A 111 -24.81 1.42 9.76
CA SER A 111 -25.19 1.22 8.36
C SER A 111 -24.20 1.95 7.45
N THR A 112 -23.90 1.33 6.31
CA THR A 112 -22.93 1.83 5.33
C THR A 112 -23.45 1.59 3.90
N PRO A 113 -22.98 2.34 2.89
CA PRO A 113 -23.30 2.04 1.49
C PRO A 113 -22.79 0.66 1.03
N PHE A 114 -21.98 -0.01 1.85
CA PHE A 114 -21.37 -1.31 1.54
C PHE A 114 -22.09 -2.48 2.22
N ASP A 115 -23.21 -2.25 2.93
CA ASP A 115 -23.92 -3.28 3.70
C ASP A 115 -24.32 -4.51 2.87
N ALA A 116 -24.67 -4.31 1.60
CA ALA A 116 -24.94 -5.40 0.66
C ALA A 116 -23.68 -6.22 0.36
N LEU A 117 -22.52 -5.58 0.16
CA LEU A 117 -21.24 -6.26 -0.10
C LEU A 117 -20.77 -7.04 1.13
N PHE A 118 -20.89 -6.45 2.31
CA PHE A 118 -20.59 -7.14 3.57
C PHE A 118 -21.44 -8.41 3.70
N SER A 119 -22.74 -8.31 3.44
CA SER A 119 -23.66 -9.44 3.53
C SER A 119 -23.37 -10.50 2.45
N GLU A 120 -23.12 -10.07 1.21
CA GLU A 120 -22.77 -10.96 0.09
C GLU A 120 -21.54 -11.81 0.42
N PHE A 121 -20.44 -11.19 0.83
CA PHE A 121 -19.18 -11.89 1.04
C PHE A 121 -19.09 -12.60 2.39
N ALA A 122 -19.75 -12.08 3.44
CA ALA A 122 -19.93 -12.82 4.68
C ALA A 122 -20.64 -14.16 4.41
N ASN A 123 -21.72 -14.15 3.64
CA ASN A 123 -22.43 -15.37 3.25
C ASN A 123 -21.59 -16.27 2.34
N LYS A 124 -20.89 -15.70 1.35
CA LYS A 124 -20.04 -16.45 0.41
C LYS A 124 -18.96 -17.26 1.13
N TYR A 125 -18.33 -16.70 2.15
CA TYR A 125 -17.20 -17.31 2.86
C TYR A 125 -17.55 -17.87 4.25
N GLY A 126 -18.83 -17.81 4.66
CA GLY A 126 -19.27 -18.30 5.98
C GLY A 126 -18.67 -17.52 7.15
N VAL A 127 -18.47 -16.21 6.98
CA VAL A 127 -17.90 -15.31 8.01
C VAL A 127 -19.01 -14.53 8.69
N ASP A 128 -18.87 -14.25 9.99
CA ASP A 128 -19.79 -13.37 10.70
C ASP A 128 -19.74 -11.95 10.12
N VAL A 129 -20.88 -11.45 9.66
CA VAL A 129 -20.98 -10.13 9.03
C VAL A 129 -20.64 -8.99 10.00
N ASN A 130 -20.95 -9.14 11.29
CA ASN A 130 -20.66 -8.13 12.29
C ASN A 130 -19.15 -8.08 12.59
N LEU A 131 -18.47 -9.22 12.62
CA LEU A 131 -17.01 -9.29 12.72
C LEU A 131 -16.34 -8.60 11.53
N LEU A 132 -16.79 -8.88 10.31
CA LEU A 132 -16.25 -8.27 9.10
C LEU A 132 -16.45 -6.74 9.10
N LYS A 133 -17.63 -6.27 9.52
CA LYS A 133 -17.91 -4.83 9.69
C LYS A 133 -17.10 -4.20 10.82
N LYS A 134 -16.95 -4.88 11.96
CA LYS A 134 -16.16 -4.43 13.11
C LYS A 134 -14.71 -4.18 12.71
N ILE A 135 -14.11 -5.09 11.96
CA ILE A 135 -12.74 -4.92 11.46
C ILE A 135 -12.68 -3.74 10.49
N ALA A 136 -13.59 -3.64 9.52
CA ALA A 136 -13.60 -2.53 8.58
C ALA A 136 -13.76 -1.15 9.24
N ASP A 137 -14.57 -1.06 10.31
CA ASP A 137 -14.70 0.17 11.08
C ASP A 137 -13.42 0.52 11.83
N CYS A 138 -12.80 -0.48 12.46
CA CYS A 138 -11.57 -0.30 13.23
C CYS A 138 -10.39 0.10 12.33
N GLU A 139 -10.28 -0.47 11.13
CA GLU A 139 -9.16 -0.22 10.22
C GLU A 139 -9.23 1.14 9.51
N SER A 140 -10.44 1.57 9.13
CA SER A 140 -10.59 2.73 8.24
C SER A 140 -11.89 3.51 8.41
N HIS A 141 -12.74 3.14 9.37
CA HIS A 141 -14.12 3.62 9.44
C HIS A 141 -14.91 3.40 8.13
N PHE A 142 -14.73 2.24 7.49
CA PHE A 142 -15.33 1.89 6.20
C PHE A 142 -14.84 2.72 5.00
N ASN A 143 -13.73 3.43 5.11
CA ASN A 143 -13.22 4.25 4.02
C ASN A 143 -12.24 3.46 3.14
N PRO A 144 -12.59 3.16 1.88
CA PRO A 144 -11.72 2.40 0.99
C PRO A 144 -10.51 3.21 0.48
N GLY A 145 -10.49 4.54 0.65
CA GLY A 145 -9.40 5.41 0.20
C GLY A 145 -8.27 5.63 1.22
N VAL A 146 -8.30 4.95 2.37
CA VAL A 146 -7.31 5.17 3.44
C VAL A 146 -5.97 4.54 3.08
N VAL A 147 -4.89 5.24 3.41
CA VAL A 147 -3.51 4.76 3.32
C VAL A 147 -2.84 5.04 4.66
N SER A 148 -2.04 4.08 5.16
CA SER A 148 -1.28 4.29 6.39
C SER A 148 -0.21 5.38 6.21
N PRO A 149 0.24 6.05 7.30
CA PRO A 149 1.25 7.12 7.21
C PRO A 149 2.57 6.70 6.55
N ASN A 150 2.92 5.42 6.61
CA ASN A 150 4.11 4.84 5.98
C ASN A 150 3.87 4.27 4.57
N GLY A 151 2.65 4.39 4.03
CA GLY A 151 2.28 3.90 2.70
C GLY A 151 2.17 2.38 2.55
N LEU A 152 2.41 1.61 3.62
CA LEU A 152 2.46 0.14 3.53
C LEU A 152 1.07 -0.50 3.43
N TYR A 153 0.11 0.05 4.15
CA TYR A 153 -1.25 -0.47 4.24
C TYR A 153 -2.21 0.46 3.52
N ALA A 154 -3.17 -0.12 2.81
CA ALA A 154 -4.14 0.64 2.05
C ALA A 154 -5.49 -0.06 2.02
N GLY A 155 -6.54 0.73 1.79
CA GLY A 155 -7.89 0.24 1.61
C GLY A 155 -8.70 0.15 2.89
N MET A 156 -9.95 -0.31 2.74
CA MET A 156 -10.91 -0.40 3.84
C MET A 156 -10.43 -1.30 5.00
N PHE A 157 -9.62 -2.30 4.69
CA PHE A 157 -9.07 -3.27 5.64
C PHE A 157 -7.56 -3.16 5.82
N GLN A 158 -6.96 -2.06 5.34
CA GLN A 158 -5.54 -1.77 5.53
C GLN A 158 -4.64 -2.94 5.13
N PHE A 159 -4.80 -3.47 3.92
CA PHE A 159 -3.97 -4.57 3.42
C PHE A 159 -2.58 -4.07 3.00
N ALA A 160 -1.54 -4.85 3.32
CA ALA A 160 -0.22 -4.66 2.70
C ALA A 160 -0.20 -5.22 1.27
N ALA A 161 0.53 -4.57 0.35
CA ALA A 161 0.56 -4.95 -1.06
C ALA A 161 1.03 -6.41 -1.29
N GLY A 162 2.08 -6.84 -0.59
CA GLY A 162 2.59 -8.21 -0.71
C GLY A 162 1.66 -9.27 -0.12
N THR A 163 0.88 -8.91 0.91
CA THR A 163 -0.13 -9.78 1.52
C THR A 163 -1.34 -9.90 0.60
N TRP A 164 -1.77 -8.78 0.02
CA TRP A 164 -2.84 -8.71 -0.98
C TRP A 164 -2.60 -9.65 -2.16
N ASP A 165 -1.43 -9.54 -2.80
CA ASP A 165 -1.05 -10.37 -3.95
C ASP A 165 -1.23 -11.87 -3.66
N LYS A 166 -0.74 -12.32 -2.49
CA LYS A 166 -0.83 -13.73 -2.08
C LYS A 166 -2.27 -14.19 -1.89
N HIS A 167 -3.10 -13.40 -1.19
CA HIS A 167 -4.49 -13.77 -0.94
C HIS A 167 -5.32 -13.78 -2.23
N ARG A 168 -5.18 -12.76 -3.08
CA ARG A 168 -5.89 -12.68 -4.36
C ARG A 168 -5.52 -13.83 -5.28
N LYS A 169 -4.23 -14.19 -5.38
CA LYS A 169 -3.79 -15.40 -6.11
C LYS A 169 -4.41 -16.68 -5.55
N ALA A 170 -4.45 -16.83 -4.23
CA ALA A 170 -5.06 -17.99 -3.58
C ALA A 170 -6.59 -18.08 -3.80
N MET A 171 -7.24 -16.94 -4.05
CA MET A 171 -8.66 -16.87 -4.44
C MET A 171 -8.89 -17.10 -5.95
N GLY A 172 -7.83 -17.10 -6.77
CA GLY A 172 -7.95 -17.09 -8.23
C GLY A 172 -8.47 -15.74 -8.78
N ALA A 173 -8.25 -14.64 -8.05
CA ALA A 173 -8.70 -13.30 -8.39
C ALA A 173 -7.54 -12.38 -8.80
N ASP A 174 -7.85 -11.23 -9.39
CA ASP A 174 -6.84 -10.25 -9.84
C ASP A 174 -5.96 -9.79 -8.65
N PRO A 175 -4.63 -10.00 -8.71
CA PRO A 175 -3.71 -9.65 -7.64
C PRO A 175 -3.24 -8.19 -7.64
N ASN A 176 -3.72 -7.34 -8.56
CA ASN A 176 -3.33 -5.93 -8.61
C ASN A 176 -3.50 -5.24 -7.23
N PRO A 177 -2.43 -4.71 -6.60
CA PRO A 177 -2.50 -4.10 -5.28
C PRO A 177 -3.34 -2.81 -5.21
N ASP A 178 -3.63 -2.16 -6.33
CA ASP A 178 -4.47 -0.96 -6.36
C ASP A 178 -5.95 -1.30 -6.09
N LEU A 179 -6.34 -2.57 -6.29
CA LEU A 179 -7.68 -3.04 -5.95
C LEU A 179 -7.95 -3.05 -4.43
N ARG A 180 -6.93 -2.82 -3.58
CA ARG A 180 -7.15 -2.51 -2.16
C ARG A 180 -8.06 -1.30 -1.96
N PHE A 181 -8.04 -0.34 -2.88
CA PHE A 181 -8.91 0.83 -2.85
C PHE A 181 -10.33 0.55 -3.36
N GLY A 182 -10.59 -0.64 -3.92
CA GLY A 182 -11.91 -1.07 -4.31
C GLY A 182 -12.68 -1.65 -3.11
N ALA A 183 -13.83 -1.07 -2.77
CA ALA A 183 -14.63 -1.55 -1.64
C ALA A 183 -15.05 -3.02 -1.83
N ARG A 184 -15.45 -3.42 -3.05
CA ARG A 184 -15.87 -4.79 -3.34
C ARG A 184 -14.73 -5.77 -3.15
N GLU A 185 -13.58 -5.51 -3.76
CA GLU A 185 -12.40 -6.36 -3.72
C GLU A 185 -11.83 -6.44 -2.30
N SER A 186 -11.80 -5.32 -1.58
CA SER A 186 -11.34 -5.27 -0.19
C SER A 186 -12.24 -6.10 0.73
N ILE A 187 -13.56 -5.93 0.66
CA ILE A 187 -14.51 -6.70 1.49
C ILE A 187 -14.46 -8.19 1.15
N GLU A 188 -14.41 -8.54 -0.15
CA GLU A 188 -14.30 -9.93 -0.59
C GLU A 188 -13.03 -10.58 -0.05
N THR A 189 -11.89 -9.89 -0.18
CA THR A 189 -10.59 -10.43 0.23
C THR A 189 -10.51 -10.55 1.75
N ALA A 190 -11.05 -9.59 2.51
CA ALA A 190 -11.11 -9.68 3.96
C ALA A 190 -11.99 -10.84 4.43
N ALA A 191 -13.15 -11.04 3.82
CA ALA A 191 -14.01 -12.20 4.12
C ALA A 191 -13.29 -13.52 3.82
N TYR A 192 -12.57 -13.62 2.69
CA TYR A 192 -11.76 -14.80 2.38
C TYR A 192 -10.68 -15.04 3.44
N VAL A 193 -9.91 -14.01 3.81
CA VAL A 193 -8.83 -14.13 4.80
C VAL A 193 -9.37 -14.61 6.15
N ILE A 194 -10.48 -14.02 6.62
CA ILE A 194 -11.10 -14.42 7.89
C ILE A 194 -11.61 -15.87 7.82
N SER A 195 -12.16 -16.32 6.69
CA SER A 195 -12.61 -17.72 6.54
C SER A 195 -11.47 -18.74 6.64
N ARG A 196 -10.24 -18.34 6.29
CA ARG A 196 -9.08 -19.23 6.23
C ARG A 196 -8.24 -19.22 7.50
N TRP A 197 -8.09 -18.06 8.13
CA TRP A 197 -7.18 -17.86 9.27
C TRP A 197 -7.84 -17.18 10.47
N GLY A 198 -9.15 -16.93 10.42
CA GLY A 198 -9.87 -16.17 11.44
C GLY A 198 -9.49 -14.68 11.43
N ALA A 199 -9.95 -13.97 12.46
CA ALA A 199 -9.70 -12.53 12.61
C ALA A 199 -8.26 -12.19 13.08
N GLY A 200 -7.40 -13.19 13.33
CA GLY A 200 -6.03 -12.99 13.81
C GLY A 200 -5.12 -12.24 12.83
N SER A 201 -5.52 -12.09 11.56
CA SER A 201 -4.86 -11.20 10.59
C SER A 201 -5.03 -9.71 10.94
N TRP A 202 -5.99 -9.37 11.80
CA TRP A 202 -6.24 -8.02 12.33
C TRP A 202 -6.21 -8.02 13.86
N PRO A 203 -5.06 -8.30 14.49
CA PRO A 203 -4.97 -8.51 15.93
C PRO A 203 -5.42 -7.29 16.76
N ALA A 204 -5.25 -6.08 16.22
CA ALA A 204 -5.69 -4.83 16.87
C ALA A 204 -7.20 -4.59 16.76
N CYS A 205 -7.88 -5.24 15.81
CA CYS A 205 -9.28 -4.98 15.46
C CYS A 205 -10.19 -6.21 15.64
N SER A 206 -9.63 -7.36 16.02
CA SER A 206 -10.36 -8.61 16.23
C SER A 206 -10.89 -8.80 17.65
N SER A 207 -10.37 -8.06 18.64
CA SER A 207 -10.75 -8.15 20.06
C SER A 207 -12.10 -7.51 20.33
#